data_AF-A0A327VNW9-F1
#
_entry.id   AF-A0A327VNW9-F1
#
_cell.length_a   1.000
_cell.length_b   1.000
_cell.length_c   1.000
_cell.angle_alpha   90.00
_cell.angle_beta   90.00
_cell.angle_gamma   90.00
#
_symmetry.space_group_name_H-M   'P 1'
#
loop_
_entity.id
_entity.type
_entity.pdbx_description
1 polymer ?
#
loop_
_entity_poly.entity_id
_entity_poly.type
_entity_poly.pdbx_seq_one_letter_code
_entity_poly.pdbx_strand_id
1 'polypeptide(L)'
;MEAFSNKEPGNILEQALLSIPEDYRAVFILREIEQLSVLDTSKVLSISPVNVKVRQIRAKILLHEHLSKDYKKEMIFPFHPSRCDRIVNRVLGKLGID
;
A
#
# COMPACT_ATOMS: atom_id res chain seq x y z
N MET A 1 25.61 -8.84 14.13
CA MET A 1 25.27 -7.49 13.62
C MET A 1 24.36 -7.71 12.42
N GLU A 2 23.07 -7.89 12.68
CA GLU A 2 22.07 -8.13 11.63
C GLU A 2 21.70 -6.79 11.00
N ALA A 3 21.97 -6.63 9.71
CA ALA A 3 21.61 -5.43 8.97
C ALA A 3 20.09 -5.43 8.74
N PHE A 4 19.35 -4.70 9.57
CA PHE A 4 17.99 -4.29 9.24
C PHE A 4 18.04 -3.43 7.98
N SER A 5 17.69 -4.00 6.85
CA SER A 5 17.45 -3.26 5.61
C SER A 5 16.17 -2.45 5.80
N ASN A 6 16.31 -1.26 6.39
CA ASN A 6 15.30 -0.22 6.38
C ASN A 6 15.13 0.25 4.93
N LYS A 7 14.35 -0.47 4.14
CA LYS A 7 13.62 0.20 3.05
C LYS A 7 12.60 1.09 3.74
N GLU A 8 13.00 2.32 4.06
CA GLU A 8 12.10 3.27 4.69
C GLU A 8 10.82 3.36 3.84
N PRO A 9 9.62 3.33 4.46
CA PRO A 9 8.36 3.29 3.74
C PRO A 9 8.19 4.43 2.73
N GLY A 10 8.87 5.57 2.95
CA GLY A 10 8.93 6.68 2.01
C GLY A 10 9.53 6.31 0.64
N ASN A 11 10.59 5.49 0.62
CA ASN A 11 11.29 5.16 -0.62
C ASN A 11 10.44 4.25 -1.53
N ILE A 12 9.67 3.33 -0.94
CA ILE A 12 8.77 2.45 -1.70
C ILE A 12 7.63 3.25 -2.34
N LEU A 13 7.02 4.17 -1.57
CA LEU A 13 5.94 5.01 -2.09
C LEU A 13 6.44 5.98 -3.18
N GLU A 14 7.62 6.56 -2.99
CA GLU A 14 8.25 7.45 -3.96
C GLU A 14 8.53 6.71 -5.28
N GLN A 15 9.11 5.51 -5.21
CA GLN A 15 9.33 4.66 -6.40
C GLN A 15 8.01 4.27 -7.08
N ALA A 16 6.97 3.93 -6.31
CA ALA A 16 5.64 3.63 -6.85
C ALA A 16 5.00 4.85 -7.52
N LEU A 17 5.21 6.06 -7.00
CA LEU A 17 4.74 7.29 -7.64
C LEU A 17 5.52 7.57 -8.93
N LEU A 18 6.83 7.36 -8.94
CA LEU A 18 7.69 7.54 -10.11
C LEU A 18 7.35 6.56 -11.26
N SER A 19 6.74 5.41 -10.96
CA SER A 19 6.39 4.40 -11.97
C SER A 19 5.04 4.62 -12.65
N ILE A 20 4.18 5.48 -12.11
CA ILE A 20 2.89 5.82 -12.76
C ILE A 20 3.03 7.04 -13.68
N PRO A 21 2.22 7.15 -14.77
CA PRO A 21 2.24 8.31 -15.66
C PRO A 21 2.05 9.65 -14.92
N GLU A 22 2.77 10.67 -15.37
CA GLU A 22 2.82 12.00 -14.74
C GLU A 22 1.43 12.62 -14.53
N ASP A 23 0.55 12.48 -15.52
CA ASP A 23 -0.84 12.94 -15.48
C ASP A 23 -1.64 12.42 -14.28
N TYR A 24 -1.37 11.18 -13.85
CA TYR A 24 -2.01 10.55 -12.70
C TYR A 24 -1.27 10.90 -11.40
N ARG A 25 0.06 10.95 -11.45
CA ARG A 25 0.91 11.33 -10.32
C ARG A 25 0.60 12.74 -9.81
N ALA A 26 0.50 13.71 -10.73
CA ALA A 26 0.19 15.09 -10.38
C ALA A 26 -1.16 15.21 -9.68
N VAL A 27 -2.19 14.52 -10.19
CA VAL A 27 -3.52 14.48 -9.55
C VAL A 27 -3.46 13.82 -8.18
N PHE A 28 -2.70 12.74 -8.01
CA PHE A 28 -2.56 12.07 -6.72
C PHE A 28 -1.87 12.96 -5.68
N ILE A 29 -0.75 13.59 -6.04
CA ILE A 29 -0.02 14.50 -5.14
C ILE A 29 -0.94 15.63 -4.68
N LEU A 30 -1.59 16.32 -5.63
CA LEU A 30 -2.45 17.46 -5.30
C LEU A 30 -3.66 17.05 -4.44
N ARG A 31 -4.25 15.87 -4.66
CA ARG A 31 -5.48 15.44 -3.98
C ARG A 31 -5.27 14.68 -2.68
N GLU A 32 -4.22 13.88 -2.55
CA GLU A 32 -4.00 12.99 -1.40
C GLU A 32 -2.91 13.51 -0.46
N ILE A 33 -1.90 14.22 -1.00
CA ILE A 33 -0.78 14.74 -0.21
C ILE A 33 -1.05 16.20 0.15
N GLU A 34 -1.27 17.05 -0.84
CA GLU A 34 -1.51 18.49 -0.65
C GLU A 34 -2.97 18.83 -0.29
N GLN A 35 -3.88 17.84 -0.36
CA GLN A 35 -5.28 17.96 0.02
C GLN A 35 -6.08 19.08 -0.68
N LEU A 36 -5.65 19.56 -1.86
CA LEU A 36 -6.40 20.55 -2.66
C LEU A 36 -7.75 19.99 -3.05
N SER A 37 -8.79 20.82 -3.13
CA SER A 37 -10.11 20.38 -3.59
C SER A 37 -10.09 19.90 -5.06
N VAL A 38 -11.12 19.16 -5.49
CA VAL A 38 -11.27 18.76 -6.90
C VAL A 38 -11.33 19.99 -7.82
N LEU A 39 -12.01 21.05 -7.38
CA LEU A 39 -12.14 22.28 -8.16
C LEU A 39 -10.80 23.01 -8.27
N ASP A 40 -10.03 23.12 -7.19
CA ASP A 40 -8.75 23.82 -7.24
C ASP A 40 -7.71 23.02 -8.02
N THR A 41 -7.69 21.70 -7.85
CA THR A 41 -6.87 20.80 -8.68
C THR A 41 -7.21 20.94 -10.16
N SER A 42 -8.50 21.07 -10.51
CA SER A 42 -8.94 21.25 -11.89
C SER A 42 -8.43 22.55 -12.52
N LYS A 43 -8.37 23.62 -11.72
CA LYS A 43 -7.81 24.92 -12.15
C LYS A 43 -6.29 24.84 -12.30
N VAL A 44 -5.59 24.25 -11.33
CA VAL A 44 -4.13 24.09 -11.34
C VAL A 44 -3.67 23.29 -12.56
N LEU A 45 -4.35 22.19 -12.89
CA LEU A 45 -3.98 21.31 -13.99
C LEU A 45 -4.67 21.64 -15.32
N SER A 46 -5.53 22.67 -15.35
CA SER A 46 -6.31 23.06 -16.55
C SER A 46 -7.09 21.90 -17.19
N ILE A 47 -7.74 21.07 -16.36
CA ILE A 47 -8.59 19.94 -16.80
C ILE A 47 -9.98 20.02 -16.17
N SER A 48 -10.95 19.24 -16.66
CA SER A 48 -12.28 19.21 -16.06
C SER A 48 -12.28 18.58 -14.66
N PRO A 49 -13.18 18.99 -13.75
CA PRO A 49 -13.36 18.32 -12.46
C PRO A 49 -13.67 16.83 -12.58
N VAL A 50 -14.32 16.41 -13.66
CA VAL A 50 -14.58 15.01 -13.98
C VAL A 50 -13.27 14.27 -14.27
N ASN A 51 -12.39 14.87 -15.09
CA ASN A 51 -11.07 14.29 -15.37
C ASN A 51 -10.21 14.19 -14.12
N VAL A 52 -10.26 15.16 -13.20
CA VAL A 52 -9.57 15.06 -11.90
C VAL A 52 -10.03 13.82 -11.14
N LYS A 53 -11.35 13.60 -10.99
CA LYS A 53 -11.89 12.43 -10.28
C LYS A 53 -11.47 11.11 -10.94
N VAL A 54 -11.56 11.02 -12.27
CA VAL A 54 -11.16 9.81 -13.02
C VAL A 54 -9.66 9.55 -12.86
N ARG A 55 -8.82 10.58 -13.02
CA ARG A 55 -7.36 10.48 -12.85
C ARG A 55 -6.99 10.10 -11.41
N GLN A 56 -7.68 10.63 -10.41
CA GLN A 56 -7.48 10.29 -9.00
C GLN A 56 -7.75 8.80 -8.73
N ILE A 57 -8.86 8.26 -9.23
CA ILE A 57 -9.19 6.83 -9.11
C ILE A 57 -8.12 5.98 -9.82
N ARG A 58 -7.75 6.33 -11.06
CA ARG A 58 -6.74 5.60 -11.81
C ARG A 58 -5.37 5.62 -11.14
N ALA A 59 -4.96 6.75 -10.57
CA ALA A 59 -3.71 6.87 -9.83
C ALA A 59 -3.68 5.89 -8.64
N LYS A 60 -4.78 5.81 -7.87
CA LYS A 60 -4.90 4.86 -6.73
C LYS A 60 -4.81 3.41 -7.18
N ILE A 61 -5.46 3.04 -8.28
CA ILE A 61 -5.41 1.69 -8.84
C ILE A 61 -3.98 1.35 -9.26
N LEU A 62 -3.33 2.21 -10.03
CA LEU A 62 -1.97 1.97 -10.51
C LEU A 62 -0.96 1.83 -9.36
N LEU A 63 -1.07 2.69 -8.33
CA LEU A 63 -0.23 2.59 -7.13
C LEU A 63 -0.49 1.29 -6.37
N HIS A 64 -1.74 0.90 -6.21
CA HIS A 64 -2.11 -0.36 -5.56
C HIS A 64 -1.56 -1.57 -6.35
N GLU A 65 -1.66 -1.57 -7.68
CA GLU A 65 -1.09 -2.63 -8.52
C GLU A 65 0.44 -2.68 -8.41
N HIS A 66 1.11 -1.53 -8.31
CA HIS A 66 2.56 -1.48 -8.17
C HIS A 66 3.00 -2.03 -6.81
N LEU A 67 2.36 -1.56 -5.74
CA LEU A 67 2.67 -1.99 -4.38
C LEU A 67 2.30 -3.46 -4.17
N SER A 68 1.17 -3.93 -4.70
CA SER A 68 0.74 -5.32 -4.51
C SER A 68 1.61 -6.35 -5.23
N LYS A 69 2.35 -5.97 -6.29
CA LYS A 69 3.34 -6.86 -6.93
C LYS A 69 4.50 -7.20 -6.00
N ASP A 70 4.90 -6.27 -5.13
CA ASP A 70 6.01 -6.47 -4.20
C ASP A 70 5.60 -7.29 -2.95
N TYR A 71 4.30 -7.35 -2.65
CA TYR A 71 3.77 -8.05 -1.48
C TYR A 71 2.93 -9.26 -1.87
N LYS A 72 3.52 -10.46 -1.81
CA LYS A 72 2.73 -11.69 -1.75
C LYS A 72 1.89 -11.67 -0.47
N LYS A 73 0.62 -12.05 -0.56
CA LYS A 73 -0.31 -12.10 0.59
C LYS A 73 0.25 -12.93 1.76
N GLU A 74 1.03 -13.96 1.42
CA GLU A 74 1.79 -14.82 2.36
C GLU A 74 2.85 -14.06 3.18
N MET A 75 3.37 -12.94 2.68
CA MET A 75 4.41 -12.14 3.36
C MET A 75 3.83 -11.06 4.29
N ILE A 76 2.62 -10.55 4.02
CA ILE A 76 1.98 -9.53 4.88
C ILE A 76 1.37 -10.18 6.14
N PHE A 77 0.76 -11.35 5.97
CA PHE A 77 0.22 -12.14 7.08
C PHE A 77 0.79 -13.56 7.02
N PRO A 78 2.07 -13.76 7.38
CA PRO A 78 2.64 -15.09 7.44
C PRO A 78 1.87 -15.91 8.47
N PHE A 79 1.25 -16.99 8.02
CA PHE A 79 0.73 -18.00 8.93
C PHE A 79 1.93 -18.65 9.62
N HIS A 80 2.02 -18.52 10.94
CA HIS A 80 3.09 -19.08 11.75
C HIS A 80 2.59 -20.36 12.44
N PRO A 81 2.67 -21.54 11.79
CA PRO A 81 2.15 -22.80 12.34
C PRO A 81 2.76 -23.14 13.71
N SER A 82 4.03 -22.79 13.94
CA SER A 82 4.69 -22.96 15.25
C SER A 82 4.01 -22.22 16.40
N ARG A 83 3.30 -21.12 16.13
CA ARG A 83 2.49 -20.41 17.15
C ARG A 83 1.20 -21.17 17.47
N CYS A 84 0.58 -21.78 16.45
CA CYS A 84 -0.59 -22.65 16.62
C CYS A 84 -0.20 -23.91 17.39
N ASP A 85 0.89 -24.59 16.99
CA ASP A 85 1.39 -25.80 17.64
C ASP A 85 1.66 -25.56 19.13
N ARG A 86 2.25 -24.41 19.49
CA ARG A 86 2.48 -24.04 20.88
C ARG A 86 1.18 -23.97 21.70
N ILE A 87 0.10 -23.45 21.13
CA ILE A 87 -1.20 -23.35 21.81
C ILE A 87 -1.86 -24.73 21.87
N VAL A 88 -1.85 -25.47 20.77
CA VAL A 88 -2.42 -26.82 20.66
C VAL A 88 -1.74 -27.75 21.68
N ASN A 89 -0.42 -27.84 21.68
CA ASN A 89 0.35 -28.69 22.60
C ASN A 89 0.10 -28.31 24.07
N ARG A 90 -0.06 -27.02 24.37
CA ARG A 90 -0.39 -26.56 25.72
C ARG A 90 -1.79 -26.99 26.16
N VAL A 91 -2.77 -26.99 25.26
CA VAL A 91 -4.14 -27.42 25.57
C VAL A 91 -4.22 -28.94 25.67
N LEU A 92 -3.65 -29.66 24.70
CA LEU A 92 -3.60 -31.13 24.69
C LEU A 92 -2.91 -31.68 25.94
N GLY A 93 -1.76 -31.11 26.33
CA GLY A 93 -1.07 -31.47 27.57
C GLY A 93 -1.88 -31.17 28.85
N LYS A 94 -2.78 -30.19 28.84
CA LYS A 94 -3.72 -29.94 29.95
C LYS A 94 -4.89 -30.92 30.00
N LEU A 95 -5.21 -31.55 28.87
CA LEU A 95 -6.28 -32.53 28.75
C LEU A 95 -5.78 -33.98 28.88
N GLY A 96 -4.46 -34.19 28.99
CA GLY A 96 -3.86 -35.52 29.06
C GLY A 96 -3.95 -36.30 27.74
N ILE A 97 -4.02 -35.57 26.63
CA ILE A 97 -4.04 -36.12 25.28
C ILE A 97 -2.64 -35.85 24.71
N ASP A 98 -1.86 -36.91 24.48
CA ASP A 98 -0.55 -36.84 23.81
C ASP A 98 -0.69 -37.16 22.31
#